data_AF-A0A673ALQ3-F1
#
_entry.id   AF-A0A673ALQ3-F1
#
_cell.length_a   1.000
_cell.length_b   1.000
_cell.length_c   1.000
_cell.angle_alpha   90.00
_cell.angle_beta   90.00
_cell.angle_gamma   90.00
#
_symmetry.space_group_name_H-M   'P 1'
#
loop_
_entity.id
_entity.type
_entity.pdbx_description
1 polymer ?
#
loop_
_entity_poly.entity_id
_entity_poly.type
_entity_poly.pdbx_seq_one_letter_code
_entity_poly.pdbx_strand_id
1 'polypeptide(L)' 'MTAEETINVKEVEIIKVILDFLNSRKLHISMLALEKESGVINGLYSDDMLFLR' A
#
# COMPACT_ATOMS: atom_id res chain seq x y z
N MET A 1 20.78 -29.32 9.16
CA MET A 1 20.79 -28.29 8.10
C MET A 1 19.52 -27.49 8.26
N THR A 2 19.56 -26.43 9.07
CA THR A 2 18.45 -25.48 9.19
C THR A 2 18.51 -24.58 7.97
N ALA A 3 17.59 -24.77 7.02
CA ALA A 3 17.45 -23.87 5.90
C ALA A 3 17.01 -22.50 6.45
N GLU A 4 17.80 -21.47 6.21
CA GLU A 4 17.36 -20.10 6.43
C GLU A 4 16.24 -19.82 5.42
N GLU A 5 14.99 -19.96 5.86
CA GLU A 5 13.83 -19.59 5.05
C GLU A 5 13.88 -18.08 4.83
N THR A 6 14.40 -17.69 3.67
CA THR A 6 14.51 -16.30 3.25
C THR A 6 13.14 -15.84 2.76
N ILE A 7 12.38 -15.18 3.64
CA ILE A 7 11.09 -14.59 3.28
C ILE A 7 11.36 -13.32 2.46
N ASN A 8 11.13 -13.41 1.15
CA ASN A 8 11.25 -12.27 0.25
C ASN A 8 9.93 -11.50 0.22
N VAL A 9 9.87 -10.38 0.94
CA VAL A 9 8.70 -9.49 0.96
C VAL A 9 8.92 -8.35 -0.02
N LYS A 10 7.97 -8.13 -0.93
CA LYS A 10 8.03 -6.99 -1.84
C LYS A 10 7.59 -5.73 -1.11
N GLU A 11 8.23 -4.61 -1.41
CA GLU A 11 7.87 -3.29 -0.87
C GLU A 11 6.38 -2.97 -1.07
N VAL A 12 5.82 -3.32 -2.24
CA VAL A 12 4.40 -3.16 -2.56
C VAL A 12 3.49 -3.88 -1.58
N GLU A 13 3.88 -5.06 -1.08
CA GLU A 13 3.07 -5.82 -0.11
C GLU A 13 3.03 -5.11 1.25
N ILE A 14 4.17 -4.53 1.67
CA ILE A 14 4.27 -3.75 2.90
C ILE A 14 3.37 -2.51 2.80
N ILE A 15 3.42 -1.80 1.66
CA ILE A 15 2.63 -0.60 1.43
C ILE A 15 1.13 -0.92 1.45
N LYS A 16 0.70 -2.03 0.83
CA LYS A 16 -0.71 -2.48 0.89
C LYS A 16 -1.18 -2.73 2.32
N VAL A 17 -0.36 -3.38 3.15
CA VAL A 17 -0.68 -3.60 4.57
C VAL A 17 -0.83 -2.27 5.32
N ILE A 18 0.02 -1.29 5.04
CA ILE A 18 -0.08 0.05 5.64
C ILE A 18 -1.37 0.74 5.17
N LEU A 19 -1.70 0.68 3.88
CA LEU A 19 -2.92 1.28 3.36
C LEU A 19 -4.18 0.62 3.95
N ASP A 20 -4.18 -0.70 4.17
CA ASP A 20 -5.26 -1.42 4.85
C ASP A 20 -5.42 -0.96 6.29
N PHE A 21 -4.30 -0.76 7.00
CA PHE A 21 -4.31 -0.19 8.34
C PHE A 21 -4.93 1.22 8.35
N LEU A 22 -4.50 2.10 7.46
CA LEU A 22 -5.01 3.47 7.36
C LEU A 22 -6.50 3.49 7.03
N ASN A 23 -6.94 2.63 6.12
CA ASN A 23 -8.35 2.46 5.79
C ASN A 23 -9.16 1.95 7.00
N SER A 24 -8.66 0.95 7.73
CA SER A 24 -9.32 0.41 8.94
C SER A 24 -9.55 1.46 10.04
N ARG A 25 -8.69 2.49 10.07
CA ARG A 25 -8.73 3.60 11.04
C ARG A 25 -9.40 4.85 10.49
N LYS A 26 -9.94 4.82 9.26
CA LYS A 26 -10.54 5.97 8.57
C LYS A 26 -9.58 7.16 8.40
N LEU A 27 -8.29 6.88 8.29
CA LEU A 27 -7.23 7.88 8.09
C LEU A 27 -7.05 8.20 6.61
N HIS A 28 -8.11 8.69 5.97
CA HIS A 28 -8.17 8.85 4.51
C HIS A 28 -7.17 9.87 3.95
N ILE A 29 -6.79 10.89 4.72
CA ILE A 29 -5.79 11.88 4.29
C ILE A 29 -4.39 11.25 4.21
N SER A 30 -4.00 10.49 5.24
CA SER A 30 -2.72 9.78 5.27
C SER A 30 -2.66 8.67 4.23
N MET A 31 -3.80 7.99 4.01
CA MET A 31 -3.94 7.00 2.95
C MET A 31 -3.69 7.65 1.57
N LEU A 32 -4.37 8.75 1.29
CA LEU A 32 -4.20 9.49 0.02
C LEU A 32 -2.76 10.01 -0.17
N ALA A 33 -2.12 10.51 0.89
CA ALA A 33 -0.73 10.96 0.83
C ALA A 33 0.21 9.80 0.47
N LEU A 34 0.04 8.64 1.11
CA LEU A 34 0.84 7.46 0.84
C LEU A 34 0.60 6.92 -0.57
N GLU A 35 -0.65 6.89 -1.06
CA GLU A 35 -0.98 6.48 -2.43
C GLU A 35 -0.33 7.41 -3.47
N LYS A 36 -0.29 8.72 -3.22
CA LYS A 36 0.36 9.70 -4.11
C LYS A 36 1.89 9.60 -4.12
N GLU A 37 2.51 9.37 -2.97
CA GLU A 37 3.97 9.26 -2.87
C GLU A 37 4.51 7.92 -3.36
N SER A 38 3.80 6.82 -3.04
CA SER A 38 4.23 5.47 -3.42
C SER A 38 3.74 5.02 -4.80
N GLY A 39 2.68 5.64 -5.33
CA GLY A 39 2.00 5.15 -6.53
C GLY A 39 1.31 3.80 -6.34
N VAL A 40 1.15 3.31 -5.11
CA VAL A 40 0.47 2.04 -4.81
C VAL A 40 -0.92 2.36 -4.28
N ILE A 41 -1.96 1.92 -5.00
CA ILE A 41 -3.37 2.14 -4.61
C ILE A 41 -3.91 0.95 -3.82
N ASN A 42 -4.71 1.25 -2.79
CA ASN A 42 -5.47 0.23 -2.09
C ASN A 42 -6.89 0.07 -2.67
N GLY A 43 -6.98 -0.63 -3.81
CA GLY A 43 -8.25 -0.90 -4.47
C GLY A 43 -8.13 -1.31 -5.94
N LEU A 44 -9.28 -1.54 -6.57
CA LEU A 44 -9.41 -1.85 -8.01
C LEU A 44 -9.32 -0.62 -8.92
N TYR A 45 -9.22 0.57 -8.34
CA TYR A 45 -9.14 1.80 -9.12
C TYR A 45 -7.71 1.97 -9.65
N SER A 46 -7.63 2.12 -10.97
CA SER A 46 -6.40 2.29 -11.72
C SER A 46 -5.63 3.53 -11.27
N ASP A 47 -4.29 3.44 -11.30
CA ASP A 47 -3.32 4.51 -11.02
C ASP A 47 -3.66 5.84 -11.72
N ASP A 48 -4.33 5.78 -12.87
CA ASP A 48 -4.76 6.94 -13.66
C ASP A 48 -5.79 7.84 -12.95
N MET A 49 -6.54 7.33 -11.97
CA MET A 49 -7.55 8.12 -11.26
C MET A 49 -7.00 8.97 -10.09
N LEU A 50 -5.72 8.80 -9.71
CA LEU A 50 -5.08 9.61 -8.66
C LEU A 50 -5.02 11.11 -9.00
N PHE A 51 -5.04 11.45 -10.29
CA PHE A 51 -4.96 12.83 -10.78
C PHE A 51 -6.33 13.53 -10.88
N LEU A 52 -7.43 12.80 -10.71
CA LEU A 52 -8.79 13.32 -10.88
C LEU A 52 -9.51 13.62 -9.56
N ARG A 53 -8.83 13.50 -8.42
CA ARG A 53 -9.42 13.60 -7.06
C ARG A 53 -8.81 14.70 -6.21
#